data_AF-A0A8T0F5M7-F1
#
_entry.id   AF-A0A8T0F5M7-F1
#
_cell.length_a   1.000
_cell.length_b   1.000
_cell.length_c   1.000
_cell.angle_alpha   90.00
_cell.angle_beta   90.00
_cell.angle_gamma   90.00
#
_symmetry.space_group_name_H-M   'P 1'
#
loop_
_entity.id
_entity.type
_entity.pdbx_description
1 polymer ?
#
loop_
_entity_poly.entity_id
_entity_poly.type
_entity_poly.pdbx_seq_one_letter_code
_entity_poly.pdbx_strand_id
1 'polypeptide(L)'
;MEIPPHCRFFIDEILKEQGHDVLRLPPYQCDLNPIELIWADVKRYVRERNATADMSFQRLESLASEAMINIGHLRWEKHCQHIEHIEKKYWETDGIVEEVVENISFNINSDSDTESNFNDDDTDDSYDDGH
;
A
#
# COMPACT_ATOMS: atom_id res chain seq x y z
N MET A 1 2.56 -2.87 -14.69
CA MET A 1 1.61 -2.00 -13.97
C MET A 1 1.90 -0.54 -14.32
N GLU A 2 1.06 0.11 -15.14
CA GLU A 2 1.28 1.50 -15.55
C GLU A 2 0.77 2.47 -14.47
N ILE A 3 1.66 3.34 -13.99
CA ILE A 3 1.31 4.45 -13.10
C ILE A 3 0.41 5.40 -13.90
N PRO A 4 -0.83 5.70 -13.45
CA PRO A 4 -1.72 6.64 -14.14
C PRO A 4 -1.02 7.98 -14.41
N PRO A 5 -1.35 8.67 -15.51
CA PRO A 5 -0.65 9.89 -15.94
C PRO A 5 -0.61 10.89 -14.79
N HIS A 6 0.61 11.26 -14.42
CA HIS A 6 0.98 12.02 -13.24
C HIS A 6 -0.08 13.04 -12.81
N CYS A 7 -0.88 12.70 -11.78
CA CYS A 7 -1.60 13.71 -11.03
C CYS A 7 -0.55 14.66 -10.44
N ARG A 8 -0.37 15.84 -11.05
CA ARG A 8 0.54 16.87 -10.57
C ARG A 8 -0.10 17.55 -9.38
N PHE A 9 0.40 17.28 -8.18
CA PHE A 9 -0.11 17.91 -6.98
C PHE A 9 0.60 19.25 -6.75
N PHE A 10 -0.17 20.28 -6.39
CA PHE A 10 0.39 21.61 -6.09
C PHE A 10 1.48 21.57 -5.02
N ILE A 11 1.34 20.69 -4.03
CA ILE A 11 2.34 20.52 -2.97
C ILE A 11 3.67 19.96 -3.50
N ASP A 12 3.66 19.17 -4.57
CA ASP A 12 4.87 18.57 -5.14
C ASP A 12 5.75 19.65 -5.78
N GLU A 13 5.14 20.69 -6.35
CA GLU A 13 5.87 21.83 -6.91
C GLU A 13 6.52 22.66 -5.81
N ILE A 14 5.81 22.91 -4.70
CA ILE A 14 6.39 23.62 -3.54
C ILE A 14 7.58 22.83 -2.98
N LEU A 15 7.44 21.52 -2.82
CA LEU A 15 8.52 20.66 -2.32
C LEU A 15 9.71 20.62 -3.29
N LYS A 16 9.43 20.54 -4.59
CA LYS A 16 10.45 20.55 -5.64
C LYS A 16 11.21 21.88 -5.71
N GLU A 17 10.54 23.02 -5.53
CA GLU A 17 11.18 24.34 -5.43
C GLU A 17 12.16 24.42 -4.25
N GLN A 18 11.94 23.63 -3.19
CA GLN A 18 12.85 23.50 -2.05
C GLN A 18 13.90 22.38 -2.22
N GLY A 19 13.92 21.70 -3.38
CA GLY A 19 14.86 20.61 -3.66
C GLY A 19 14.51 19.27 -3.01
N HIS A 20 13.24 19.05 -2.68
CA HIS A 20 12.76 17.77 -2.14
C HIS A 20 12.04 16.94 -3.21
N ASP A 21 12.44 15.66 -3.31
CA ASP A 21 11.73 14.67 -4.13
C ASP A 21 10.60 14.04 -3.34
N VAL A 22 9.44 13.88 -3.98
CA VAL A 22 8.24 13.32 -3.35
C VAL A 22 8.13 11.83 -3.64
N LEU A 23 8.18 11.02 -2.58
CA LEU A 23 7.86 9.60 -2.63
C LEU A 23 6.38 9.39 -2.29
N ARG A 24 5.64 8.74 -3.18
CA ARG A 24 4.23 8.38 -2.95
C ARG A 24 4.10 6.88 -2.75
N LEU A 25 3.39 6.50 -1.69
CA LEU A 25 3.08 5.11 -1.43
C LEU A 25 1.92 4.64 -2.33
N PRO A 26 1.94 3.37 -2.76
CA PRO A 26 0.78 2.77 -3.40
C PRO A 26 -0.46 2.85 -2.50
N PRO A 27 -1.67 2.99 -3.07
CA PRO A 27 -2.90 2.92 -2.30
C PRO A 27 -2.97 1.64 -1.45
N TYR A 28 -3.46 1.76 -0.22
CA TYR A 28 -3.66 0.65 0.73
C TYR A 28 -2.40 -0.09 1.22
N GLN A 29 -1.20 0.40 0.88
CA GLN A 29 0.06 -0.25 1.24
C GLN A 29 0.73 0.46 2.43
N CYS A 30 0.03 0.50 3.57
CA CYS A 30 0.50 1.21 4.77
C CYS A 30 1.72 0.55 5.43
N ASP A 31 1.97 -0.73 5.16
CA ASP A 31 3.16 -1.46 5.61
C ASP A 31 4.46 -0.98 4.94
N LEU A 32 4.37 -0.26 3.82
CA LEU A 32 5.51 0.44 3.22
C LEU A 32 5.74 1.84 3.82
N ASN A 33 4.97 2.25 4.84
CA ASN A 33 5.12 3.54 5.49
C ASN A 33 5.85 3.42 6.84
N PRO A 34 7.13 3.81 6.96
CA PRO A 34 7.88 3.65 8.21
C PRO A 34 7.30 4.47 9.37
N ILE A 35 6.54 5.54 9.11
CA ILE A 35 5.90 6.33 10.18
C ILE A 35 4.86 5.53 10.97
N GLU A 36 4.26 4.49 10.38
CA GLU A 36 3.29 3.64 11.07
C GLU A 36 3.95 2.86 12.22
N LEU A 37 5.19 2.42 12.00
CA LEU A 37 6.01 1.75 13.01
C LEU A 37 6.44 2.72 14.12
N ILE A 38 6.74 3.96 13.77
CA ILE A 38 7.02 5.02 14.75
C ILE A 38 5.78 5.31 15.59
N TRP A 39 4.61 5.43 14.98
CA TRP A 39 3.36 5.59 15.71
C TRP A 39 3.05 4.40 16.60
N ALA A 40 3.39 3.17 16.19
CA ALA A 40 3.29 2.00 17.06
C ALA A 40 4.19 2.12 18.29
N ASP A 41 5.43 2.61 18.14
CA ASP A 41 6.34 2.87 19.24
C ASP A 41 5.83 3.96 20.18
N VAL A 42 5.32 5.08 19.64
CA VAL A 42 4.72 6.16 20.43
C VAL A 42 3.51 5.66 21.21
N LYS A 43 2.59 4.94 20.56
CA LYS A 43 1.40 4.38 21.21
C LYS A 43 1.78 3.42 22.33
N ARG A 44 2.81 2.59 22.13
CA ARG A 44 3.35 1.71 23.16
C ARG A 44 3.90 2.50 24.35
N TYR A 45 4.70 3.54 24.08
CA TYR A 45 5.26 4.43 25.11
C TYR A 45 4.17 5.06 25.99
N VAL A 46 3.14 5.61 25.35
CA VAL A 46 1.99 6.24 26.03
C VAL A 46 1.25 5.20 26.86
N ARG A 47 0.95 4.02 26.30
CA ARG A 47 0.25 2.94 27.02
C ARG A 47 1.01 2.50 28.27
N GLU A 48 2.33 2.33 28.18
CA GLU A 48 3.16 1.87 29.30
C GLU A 48 3.24 2.91 30.45
N ARG A 49 3.10 4.20 30.15
CA ARG A 49 3.24 5.30 31.13
C ARG A 49 1.93 5.95 31.55
N ASN A 50 0.82 5.60 30.89
CA ASN A 50 -0.51 6.04 31.25
C ASN A 50 -1.22 5.00 32.12
N ALA A 51 -0.65 4.66 33.28
CA ALA A 51 -1.18 3.64 34.19
C ALA A 51 -2.58 3.96 34.72
N THR A 52 -2.95 5.24 34.78
CA THR A 52 -4.26 5.71 35.24
C THR A 52 -5.32 5.72 34.14
N ALA A 53 -4.95 5.37 32.90
CA ALA A 53 -5.81 5.48 31.71
C ALA A 53 -6.42 6.88 31.55
N ASP A 54 -5.66 7.92 31.90
CA ASP A 54 -6.11 9.30 31.77
C ASP A 54 -6.12 9.69 30.28
N MET A 55 -7.31 10.00 29.78
CA MET A 55 -7.56 10.38 28.39
C MET A 55 -7.58 11.90 28.19
N SER A 56 -7.17 12.68 29.19
CA SER A 56 -7.02 14.13 29.05
C SER A 56 -6.02 14.46 27.96
N PHE A 57 -6.35 15.48 27.17
CA PHE A 57 -5.50 15.93 26.06
C PHE A 57 -4.10 16.29 26.56
N GLN A 58 -4.00 17.02 27.68
CA GLN A 58 -2.73 17.43 28.25
C GLN A 58 -1.85 16.23 28.64
N ARG A 59 -2.44 15.17 29.18
CA ARG A 59 -1.69 13.96 29.55
C ARG A 59 -1.20 13.20 28.31
N LEU A 60 -2.07 13.03 27.32
CA LEU A 60 -1.70 12.32 26.09
C LEU A 60 -0.68 13.11 25.25
N GLU A 61 -0.84 14.43 25.14
CA GLU A 61 0.08 15.32 24.42
C GLU A 61 1.47 15.32 25.06
N SER A 62 1.54 15.43 26.40
CA SER A 62 2.82 15.40 27.11
C SER A 62 3.55 14.06 26.93
N LEU A 63 2.85 12.93 27.08
CA LEU A 63 3.45 11.61 26.88
C LEU A 63 3.85 11.34 25.43
N ALA A 64 3.06 11.78 24.46
CA ALA A 64 3.38 11.62 23.04
C ALA A 64 4.60 12.46 22.65
N SER A 65 4.69 13.70 23.14
CA SER A 65 5.84 14.58 22.91
C SER A 65 7.12 13.99 23.54
N GLU A 66 7.01 13.47 24.77
CA GLU A 66 8.10 12.77 25.44
C GLU A 66 8.53 11.52 24.66
N ALA A 67 7.59 10.75 24.13
CA ALA A 67 7.88 9.60 23.28
C ALA A 67 8.65 10.01 22.02
N MET A 68 8.21 11.06 21.31
CA MET A 68 8.86 11.54 20.09
C MET A 68 10.31 11.97 20.33
N ILE A 69 10.60 12.63 21.47
CA ILE A 69 11.97 13.01 21.84
C ILE A 69 12.82 11.78 22.16
N ASN A 70 12.25 10.78 22.83
CA ASN A 70 12.95 9.55 23.20
C ASN A 70 13.19 8.61 22.01
N ILE A 71 12.34 8.65 20.98
CA ILE A 71 12.53 7.91 19.73
C ILE A 71 13.66 8.58 18.95
N GLY A 72 14.89 8.16 19.24
CA GLY A 72 16.08 8.65 18.56
C GLY A 72 16.23 8.16 17.11
N HIS A 73 17.17 8.76 16.39
CA HIS A 73 17.45 8.45 14.98
C HIS A 73 17.70 6.95 14.72
N LEU A 74 18.37 6.25 15.63
CA LEU A 74 18.69 4.84 15.49
C LEU A 74 17.44 3.95 15.45
N ARG A 75 16.35 4.35 16.13
CA ARG A 75 15.08 3.62 16.06
C ARG A 75 14.42 3.86 14.70
N TRP A 76 14.41 5.11 14.23
CA TRP A 76 13.92 5.47 12.90
C TRP A 76 14.63 4.71 11.80
N GLU A 77 15.96 4.70 11.82
CA GLU A 77 16.79 4.00 10.83
C GLU A 77 16.44 2.51 10.77
N LYS A 78 16.28 1.86 11.93
CA LYS A 78 15.88 0.44 11.98
C LYS A 78 14.51 0.18 11.34
N HIS A 79 13.55 1.08 11.53
CA HIS A 79 12.23 0.96 10.91
C HIS A 79 12.31 1.18 9.40
N CYS A 80 13.09 2.16 8.93
CA CYS A 80 13.33 2.34 7.49
C CYS A 80 13.97 1.09 6.86
N GLN A 81 15.02 0.54 7.47
CA GLN A 81 15.67 -0.70 7.01
C GLN A 81 14.69 -1.90 6.99
N HIS A 82 13.78 -1.97 7.96
CA HIS A 82 12.75 -3.00 7.97
C HIS A 82 11.78 -2.85 6.80
N ILE A 83 11.36 -1.63 6.49
CA ILE A 83 10.50 -1.35 5.33
C ILE A 83 11.20 -1.65 4.01
N GLU A 84 12.46 -1.28 3.85
CA GLU A 84 13.26 -1.62 2.66
C GLU A 84 13.32 -3.14 2.44
N HIS A 85 13.38 -3.93 3.53
CA HIS A 85 13.33 -5.38 3.43
C HIS A 85 11.95 -5.90 2.99
N ILE A 86 10.87 -5.30 3.49
CA ILE A 86 9.49 -5.64 3.07
C ILE A 86 9.29 -5.30 1.60
N GLU A 87 9.72 -4.11 1.18
CA GLU A 87 9.66 -3.63 -0.21
C GLU A 87 10.37 -4.61 -1.14
N LYS A 88 11.61 -5.00 -0.80
CA LYS A 88 12.37 -5.98 -1.57
C LYS A 88 11.64 -7.32 -1.69
N LYS A 89 11.01 -7.78 -0.61
CA LYS A 89 10.24 -9.03 -0.61
C LYS A 89 9.03 -8.94 -1.54
N TYR A 90 8.33 -7.81 -1.58
CA TYR A 90 7.23 -7.60 -2.53
C TYR A 90 7.72 -7.63 -3.96
N TRP A 91 8.84 -6.97 -4.24
CA TRP A 91 9.45 -7.00 -5.56
C TRP A 91 9.78 -8.42 -6.04
N GLU A 92 10.37 -9.23 -5.16
CA GLU A 92 10.69 -10.64 -5.46
C GLU A 92 9.43 -11.49 -5.65
N THR A 93 8.38 -11.26 -4.86
CA THR A 93 7.15 -12.07 -4.93
C THR A 93 6.29 -11.73 -6.15
N ASP A 94 6.13 -10.44 -6.45
CA ASP A 94 5.37 -9.99 -7.63
C ASP A 94 6.04 -10.43 -8.93
N GLY A 95 7.38 -10.40 -8.99
CA GLY A 95 8.13 -10.91 -10.16
C GLY A 95 7.89 -12.41 -10.42
N ILE A 96 7.70 -13.21 -9.37
CA ILE A 96 7.37 -14.63 -9.51
C ILE A 96 5.93 -14.83 -10.00
N VAL A 97 4.98 -14.01 -9.53
CA VAL A 97 3.59 -14.09 -9.99
C VAL A 97 3.48 -13.74 -11.47
N GLU A 98 4.18 -12.71 -11.93
CA GLU A 98 4.20 -12.33 -13.36
C GLU A 98 4.81 -13.45 -14.22
N GLU A 99 5.96 -14.01 -13.83
CA GLU A 99 6.60 -15.14 -14.56
C GLU A 99 5.71 -16.39 -14.61
N VAL A 100 5.03 -16.72 -13.51
CA VAL A 100 4.12 -17.87 -13.45
C VAL A 100 2.86 -17.62 -14.29
N VAL A 101 2.29 -16.41 -14.27
CA VAL A 101 1.12 -16.04 -15.07
C VAL A 101 1.46 -16.00 -16.57
N GLU A 102 2.64 -15.49 -16.94
CA GLU A 102 3.15 -15.54 -18.32
C GLU A 102 3.34 -16.99 -18.79
N ASN A 103 3.94 -17.85 -17.96
CA ASN A 103 4.12 -19.27 -18.30
C ASN A 103 2.81 -20.04 -18.40
N ILE A 104 1.81 -19.75 -17.56
CA ILE A 104 0.46 -20.34 -17.67
C ILE A 104 -0.20 -19.89 -18.97
N SER A 105 -0.11 -18.60 -19.31
CA SER A 105 -0.67 -18.03 -20.55
C SER A 105 0.00 -18.62 -21.80
N PHE A 106 1.30 -18.86 -21.75
CA PHE A 106 2.05 -19.53 -22.83
C PHE A 106 1.63 -20.99 -23.01
N ASN A 107 1.43 -21.74 -21.91
CA ASN A 107 0.99 -23.13 -21.98
C ASN A 107 -0.44 -23.29 -22.51
N ILE A 108 -1.34 -22.36 -22.20
CA ILE A 108 -2.73 -22.40 -22.71
C ILE A 108 -2.77 -22.21 -24.24
N ASN A 109 -1.85 -21.41 -24.80
CA ASN A 109 -1.74 -21.23 -26.26
C ASN A 109 -1.04 -22.40 -26.98
N SER A 110 -0.35 -23.28 -26.26
CA SER A 110 0.33 -24.44 -26.85
C SER A 110 -0.56 -25.68 -26.98
N ASP A 111 -1.73 -25.71 -26.33
CA ASP A 111 -2.69 -26.83 -26.37
C ASP A 111 -4.11 -26.33 -26.70
N SER A 112 -4.32 -25.80 -27.92
CA SER A 112 -5.67 -25.70 -28.48
C SER A 112 -5.67 -25.64 -30.02
N ASP A 113 -5.31 -26.75 -30.66
CA ASP A 113 -5.90 -27.09 -31.96
C ASP A 113 -7.33 -27.58 -31.72
N THR A 114 -8.32 -26.69 -31.72
CA THR A 114 -9.67 -26.96 -32.25
C THR A 114 -10.41 -25.64 -32.49
N GLU A 115 -10.60 -25.32 -33.77
CA GLU A 115 -11.55 -24.32 -34.28
C GLU A 115 -12.97 -24.63 -33.76
N SER A 116 -13.54 -23.76 -32.91
CA SER A 116 -14.98 -23.77 -32.63
C SER A 116 -15.64 -22.53 -33.23
N ASN A 117 -16.17 -22.68 -34.45
CA ASN A 117 -17.13 -21.75 -35.03
C ASN A 117 -18.39 -21.70 -34.15
N PHE A 118 -18.56 -20.63 -33.38
CA PHE A 118 -19.86 -20.30 -32.78
C PHE A 118 -20.68 -19.54 -33.83
N ASN A 119 -21.43 -20.30 -34.63
CA ASN A 119 -22.51 -19.77 -35.46
C ASN A 119 -23.86 -20.01 -34.78
N ASP A 120 -24.69 -18.96 -34.83
CA ASP A 120 -26.15 -18.86 -34.62
C ASP A 120 -26.68 -19.25 -33.22
N ASP A 121 -27.71 -18.60 -32.67
CA ASP A 121 -28.89 -18.05 -33.33
C ASP A 121 -29.54 -16.98 -32.44
N ASP A 122 -30.12 -15.95 -33.06
CA ASP A 122 -31.02 -14.99 -32.41
C ASP A 122 -32.33 -15.71 -32.02
N THR A 123 -32.69 -15.69 -30.74
CA THR A 123 -34.10 -15.82 -30.34
C THR A 123 -34.46 -14.70 -29.37
N ASP A 124 -35.11 -13.70 -29.96
CA ASP A 124 -36.10 -12.81 -29.37
C ASP A 124 -37.11 -13.60 -28.52
N ASP A 125 -37.37 -13.15 -27.30
CA ASP A 125 -38.68 -13.30 -26.65
C ASP A 125 -38.84 -12.28 -25.51
N SER A 126 -39.47 -11.16 -25.88
CA SER A 126 -40.57 -10.46 -25.21
C SER A 126 -40.56 -10.20 -23.69
N TYR A 127 -40.75 -8.92 -23.38
CA TYR A 127 -41.26 -8.29 -22.15
C TYR A 127 -42.24 -9.11 -21.30
N ASP A 128 -42.09 -9.06 -19.97
CA ASP A 128 -43.25 -8.92 -19.07
C ASP A 128 -42.89 -8.13 -17.80
N ASP A 129 -43.80 -7.21 -17.48
CA ASP A 129 -43.83 -6.26 -16.37
C ASP A 129 -44.63 -6.90 -15.21
N GLY A 130 -44.24 -6.68 -13.95
CA GLY A 130 -44.98 -7.30 -12.85
C GLY A 130 -44.49 -7.00 -11.44
N HIS A 131 -44.76 -5.77 -11.00
CA HIS A 131 -44.99 -5.29 -9.61
C HIS A 131 -44.04 -5.69 -8.47
#